data_AF-A0A1L8SVY1-F1
#
_entry.id   AF-A0A1L8SVY1-F1
#
_cell.length_a   1.000
_cell.length_b   1.000
_cell.length_c   1.000
_cell.angle_alpha   90.00
_cell.angle_beta   90.00
_cell.angle_gamma   90.00
#
_symmetry.space_group_name_H-M   'P 1'
#
loop_
_entity.id
_entity.type
_entity.pdbx_description
1 polymer ?
#
loop_
_entity_poly.entity_id
_entity_poly.type
_entity_poly.pdbx_seq_one_letter_code
_entity_poly.pdbx_strand_id
1 'polypeptide(L)'
;MRGTLSNDGRVYFYESAFFNQGENGLSISQLRSIFIKNFLNDQRARYVTENYTLEKEQRRISVFRKDGKLLSEDELLKLDVVVPQIFETY
;
A
#
# COMPACT_ATOMS: atom_id res chain seq x y z
N MET A 1 -12.57 -6.10 5.84
CA MET A 1 -11.39 -5.67 5.07
C MET A 1 -11.65 -5.91 3.60
N ARG A 2 -11.37 -4.92 2.74
CA ARG A 2 -11.37 -5.02 1.28
C ARG A 2 -10.16 -5.78 0.74
N GLY A 3 -9.00 -5.68 1.38
CA GLY A 3 -7.83 -6.48 1.04
C GLY A 3 -7.82 -7.87 1.69
N THR A 4 -6.88 -8.69 1.24
CA THR A 4 -6.61 -10.04 1.76
C THR A 4 -5.23 -10.09 2.41
N LEU A 5 -5.03 -11.02 3.34
CA LEU A 5 -3.76 -11.23 4.03
C LEU A 5 -3.13 -12.54 3.57
N SER A 6 -1.81 -12.60 3.46
CA SER A 6 -1.09 -13.85 3.24
C SER A 6 -1.33 -14.84 4.38
N ASN A 7 -1.18 -16.14 4.07
CA ASN A 7 -1.36 -17.21 5.07
C ASN A 7 -0.45 -17.07 6.29
N ASP A 8 0.71 -16.43 6.13
CA ASP A 8 1.68 -16.17 7.19
C ASP A 8 1.50 -14.81 7.87
N GLY A 9 0.50 -14.00 7.49
CA GLY A 9 0.16 -12.73 8.12
C GLY A 9 1.11 -11.56 7.83
N ARG A 10 2.03 -11.72 6.87
CA ARG A 10 3.11 -10.74 6.60
C ARG A 10 2.84 -9.80 5.45
N VAL A 11 1.98 -10.22 4.53
CA VAL A 11 1.74 -9.50 3.27
C VAL A 11 0.26 -9.21 3.12
N TYR A 12 -0.09 -7.94 3.07
CA TYR A 12 -1.41 -7.47 2.71
C TYR A 12 -1.49 -7.34 1.19
N PHE A 13 -2.62 -7.78 0.63
CA PHE A 13 -2.90 -7.73 -0.79
C PHE A 13 -4.17 -6.95 -1.05
N TYR A 14 -4.11 -6.05 -2.01
CA TYR A 14 -5.28 -5.34 -2.51
C TYR A 14 -5.37 -5.50 -4.02
N GLU A 15 -6.50 -6.01 -4.50
CA GLU A 15 -6.78 -6.14 -5.92
C GLU A 15 -7.94 -5.23 -6.31
N SER A 16 -7.82 -4.56 -7.45
CA SER A 16 -8.88 -3.71 -7.99
C SER A 16 -8.91 -3.76 -9.51
N ALA A 17 -10.13 -3.76 -10.07
CA ALA A 17 -10.32 -3.72 -11.51
C ALA A 17 -9.89 -2.37 -12.12
N PHE A 18 -9.85 -1.31 -11.30
CA PHE A 18 -9.49 0.04 -11.71
C PHE A 18 -7.99 0.24 -11.91
N PHE A 19 -7.14 -0.67 -11.43
CA PHE A 19 -5.67 -0.60 -11.60
C PHE A 19 -5.18 -0.69 -13.05
N ASN A 20 -6.03 -1.16 -13.97
CA ASN A 20 -5.72 -1.21 -15.40
C ASN A 20 -6.12 0.07 -16.15
N GLN A 21 -6.82 1.00 -15.50
CA GLN A 21 -7.25 2.26 -16.09
C GLN A 21 -6.36 3.38 -15.57
N GLY A 22 -5.18 3.53 -16.19
CA GLY A 22 -4.30 4.69 -16.08
C GLY A 22 -4.11 5.23 -14.66
N GLU A 23 -3.10 4.72 -13.93
CA GLU A 23 -2.47 5.50 -12.85
C GLU A 23 -2.30 6.92 -13.39
N ASN A 24 -2.96 7.93 -12.81
CA ASN A 24 -3.25 9.25 -13.40
C ASN A 24 -1.96 10.05 -13.72
N GLY A 25 -1.13 9.56 -14.63
CA GLY A 25 0.22 10.03 -14.91
C GLY A 25 1.24 9.80 -13.79
N LEU A 26 0.89 9.12 -12.68
CA LEU A 26 1.78 8.94 -11.53
C LEU A 26 2.65 7.70 -11.70
N SER A 27 3.96 7.88 -11.52
CA SER A 27 4.91 6.77 -11.40
C SER A 27 4.71 6.01 -10.09
N ILE A 28 5.10 4.73 -10.08
CA ILE A 28 5.06 3.89 -8.86
C ILE A 28 5.79 4.53 -7.67
N SER A 29 6.88 5.27 -7.92
CA SER A 29 7.63 5.99 -6.88
C SER A 29 6.82 7.13 -6.27
N GLN A 30 6.00 7.84 -7.07
CA GLN A 30 5.09 8.87 -6.57
C GLN A 30 3.96 8.26 -5.75
N LEU A 31 3.36 7.16 -6.23
CA LEU A 31 2.32 6.42 -5.50
C LEU A 31 2.84 5.89 -4.16
N ARG A 32 4.06 5.34 -4.13
CA ARG A 32 4.75 4.93 -2.89
C ARG A 32 4.96 6.10 -1.93
N SER A 33 5.32 7.27 -2.45
CA SER A 33 5.50 8.48 -1.63
C SER A 33 4.19 8.96 -1.01
N ILE A 34 3.10 8.97 -1.79
CA ILE A 34 1.75 9.32 -1.30
C ILE A 34 1.29 8.29 -0.25
N PHE A 35 1.50 7.00 -0.52
CA PHE A 35 1.20 5.92 0.41
C PHE A 35 1.88 6.11 1.75
N ILE A 36 3.20 6.27 1.75
CA ILE A 36 3.96 6.41 2.99
C ILE A 36 3.52 7.63 3.80
N LYS A 37 3.27 8.78 3.15
CA LYS A 37 2.79 9.98 3.83
C LYS A 37 1.42 9.79 4.49
N ASN A 38 0.48 9.16 3.78
CA ASN A 38 -0.86 8.91 4.30
C ASN A 38 -0.87 7.82 5.38
N PHE A 39 -0.13 6.74 5.17
CA PHE A 39 -0.09 5.60 6.08
C PHE A 39 0.49 5.97 7.44
N LEU A 40 1.53 6.81 7.46
CA LEU A 40 2.18 7.28 8.68
C LEU A 40 1.57 8.56 9.23
N ASN A 41 0.68 9.18 8.46
CA ASN A 41 0.15 10.51 8.75
C ASN A 41 1.27 11.55 8.95
N ASP A 42 2.35 11.47 8.15
CA ASP A 42 3.50 12.37 8.20
C ASP A 42 3.82 12.91 6.80
N GLN A 43 3.65 14.22 6.61
CA GLN A 43 3.90 14.89 5.34
C GLN A 43 5.39 14.95 4.95
N ARG A 44 6.30 14.81 5.91
CA ARG A 44 7.76 14.83 5.71
C ARG A 44 8.33 13.44 5.43
N ALA A 45 7.53 12.38 5.58
CA ALA A 45 7.94 11.02 5.28
C ALA A 45 8.35 10.88 3.81
N ARG A 46 9.50 10.23 3.57
CA ARG A 46 9.96 9.87 2.22
C ARG A 46 9.79 8.37 2.03
N TYR A 47 9.45 7.96 0.81
CA TYR A 47 9.17 6.54 0.53
C TYR A 47 10.34 5.59 0.84
N VAL A 48 11.59 6.09 0.84
CA VAL A 48 12.80 5.33 1.18
C VAL A 48 12.99 5.13 2.69
N THR A 49 12.40 6.00 3.51
CA THR A 49 12.71 6.10 4.95
C THR A 49 11.99 5.04 5.78
N GLU A 50 11.05 4.30 5.19
CA GLU A 50 10.00 3.66 5.99
C GLU A 50 10.03 2.14 6.02
N ASN A 51 9.46 1.60 7.09
CA ASN A 51 9.49 0.19 7.46
C ASN A 51 8.65 -0.72 6.54
N TYR A 52 8.02 -0.16 5.50
CA TYR A 52 7.11 -0.88 4.62
C TYR A 52 7.60 -0.84 3.17
N THR A 53 7.35 -1.93 2.47
CA THR A 53 7.51 -2.05 1.04
C THR A 53 6.13 -2.18 0.41
N LEU A 54 5.93 -1.45 -0.68
CA LEU A 54 4.74 -1.53 -1.51
C LEU A 54 5.17 -1.96 -2.91
N GLU A 55 4.62 -3.07 -3.38
CA GLU A 55 4.82 -3.60 -4.73
C GLU A 55 3.52 -3.55 -5.50
N LYS A 56 3.61 -3.30 -6.80
CA LYS A 56 2.48 -3.34 -7.71
C LYS A 56 2.78 -4.33 -8.80
N GLU A 57 1.88 -5.28 -8.98
CA GLU A 57 1.91 -6.25 -10.06
C GLU A 57 0.55 -6.26 -10.75
N GLN A 58 0.50 -5.72 -11.98
CA GLN A 58 -0.72 -5.59 -12.78
C GLN A 58 -1.86 -4.91 -11.98
N ARG A 59 -2.83 -5.71 -11.51
CA ARG A 59 -4.04 -5.29 -10.78
C ARG A 59 -3.94 -5.48 -9.26
N ARG A 60 -2.76 -5.82 -8.75
CA ARG A 60 -2.54 -6.16 -7.35
C ARG A 60 -1.49 -5.25 -6.74
N ILE A 61 -1.79 -4.77 -5.53
CA ILE A 61 -0.84 -4.13 -4.64
C ILE A 61 -0.53 -5.09 -3.51
N SER A 62 0.76 -5.26 -3.24
CA SER A 62 1.28 -6.02 -2.12
C SER A 62 1.98 -5.08 -1.15
N VAL A 63 1.61 -5.10 0.12
CA VAL A 63 2.25 -4.31 1.17
C VAL A 63 2.77 -5.23 2.26
N PHE A 64 4.03 -5.06 2.64
CA PHE A 64 4.66 -5.86 3.69
C PHE A 64 5.71 -5.04 4.42
N ARG A 65 6.05 -5.46 5.63
CA ARG A 65 7.11 -4.83 6.41
C ARG A 65 8.48 -5.28 5.92
N LYS A 66 9.42 -4.35 5.78
CA LYS A 66 10.84 -4.62 5.44
C LYS A 66 11.54 -5.46 6.50
N ASP A 67 11.09 -5.39 7.76
CA ASP A 67 11.61 -6.22 8.85
C ASP A 67 11.06 -7.66 8.84
N GLY A 68 10.17 -7.98 7.90
CA GLY A 68 9.59 -9.32 7.75
C GLY A 68 8.63 -9.74 8.87
N LYS A 69 8.25 -8.81 9.76
CA LYS A 69 7.29 -9.09 10.83
C LYS A 69 5.86 -9.15 10.30
N LEU A 70 5.00 -9.73 11.14
CA LEU A 70 3.56 -9.74 10.92
C LEU A 70 3.00 -8.31 10.87
N LEU A 71 1.98 -8.13 10.05
CA LEU A 71 1.15 -6.93 10.09
C LEU A 71 0.19 -7.04 11.27
N SER A 72 0.23 -6.07 12.17
CA SER A 72 -0.73 -5.94 13.26
C SER A 72 -2.11 -5.56 12.74
N GLU A 73 -3.15 -5.80 13.54
CA GLU A 73 -4.52 -5.47 13.19
C GLU A 73 -4.72 -3.97 12.87
N ASP A 74 -4.08 -3.08 13.65
CA ASP A 74 -4.09 -1.64 13.39
C ASP A 74 -3.44 -1.29 12.04
N GLU A 75 -2.34 -1.95 11.68
CA GLU A 75 -1.70 -1.78 10.38
C GLU A 75 -2.64 -2.24 9.26
N LEU A 76 -3.30 -3.39 9.42
CA LEU A 76 -4.23 -3.93 8.44
C LEU A 76 -5.43 -3.02 8.23
N LEU A 77 -6.03 -2.50 9.31
CA LEU A 77 -7.16 -1.56 9.23
C LEU A 77 -6.76 -0.27 8.49
N LYS A 78 -5.55 0.24 8.74
CA LYS A 78 -5.03 1.42 8.02
C LYS A 78 -4.76 1.11 6.55
N LEU A 79 -4.15 -0.03 6.24
CA LEU A 79 -3.88 -0.46 4.85
C LEU A 79 -5.19 -0.59 4.06
N ASP A 80 -6.23 -1.13 4.71
CA ASP A 80 -7.55 -1.32 4.11
C ASP A 80 -8.25 -0.02 3.71
N VAL A 81 -7.89 1.09 4.35
CA VAL A 81 -8.41 2.43 4.02
C VAL A 81 -7.50 3.14 3.04
N VAL A 82 -6.20 3.17 3.32
CA VAL A 82 -5.22 4.01 2.60
C VAL A 82 -4.93 3.45 1.21
N VAL A 83 -4.80 2.14 1.04
CA VAL A 83 -4.45 1.54 -0.26
C VAL A 83 -5.58 1.77 -1.28
N PRO A 84 -6.86 1.44 -1.01
CA PRO A 84 -7.92 1.75 -1.97
C PRO A 84 -8.01 3.24 -2.29
N GLN A 85 -7.94 4.10 -1.26
CA GLN A 85 -8.06 5.55 -1.45
C GLN A 85 -6.99 6.08 -2.41
N ILE A 86 -5.74 5.65 -2.27
CA ILE A 86 -4.67 6.18 -3.12
C ILE A 86 -4.79 5.67 -4.54
N PHE A 87 -5.07 4.39 -4.71
CA PHE A 87 -4.94 3.76 -6.02
C PHE A 87 -6.25 3.71 -6.83
N GLU A 88 -7.39 4.05 -6.22
CA GLU A 88 -8.65 4.24 -6.95
C GLU A 88 -8.96 5.73 -7.17
N THR A 89 -8.36 6.63 -6.38
CA THR A 89 -8.55 8.09 -6.54
C THR A 89 -7.50 8.73 -7.44
N TYR A 90 -6.27 8.20 -7.44
CA TYR A 90 -5.15 8.65 -8.27
C TYR A 90 -4.70 7.56 -9.22
#